data_AF-A0A9E3XTQ8-F1
#
_entry.id   AF-A0A9E3XTQ8-F1
#
_cell.length_a   1.000
_cell.length_b   1.000
_cell.length_c   1.000
_cell.angle_alpha   90.00
_cell.angle_beta   90.00
_cell.angle_gamma   90.00
#
_symmetry.space_group_name_H-M   'P 1'
#
loop_
_entity.id
_entity.type
_entity.pdbx_description
1 polymer ?
#
loop_
_entity_poly.entity_id
_entity_poly.type
_entity_poly.pdbx_seq_one_letter_code
_entity_poly.pdbx_strand_id
1 'polypeptide(L)'
;MSDFLHPDENERISDQRRAFLEYKKRVNESGKPFFPHGVWHDVIAASVVLAILIALSVIWFSQANCDSSFDVSCDRVSTPLEQEQYVPGATDKTAVVTDKKGAVDTSVDKPLLGLLYEEKADPATTSYHPRPEWYFYFLFYLLIIFANPQLVVLGTIIVPTIWLVMLIALPIVDRRKERRPSRRPLAMALMVLTAVTLLSFTYLGSQAGKEKGGGPTGLTAEQEAMPGYAVLFDEGVFETCKSCHMLGGIGNGGPGPNLDAVGTRYKTADDIVTVLANGLGGGAMPVKGGSAMTDEQAAQVAAFLKTLGAPGDAASLSGYGLSDWNRVTGAGDEGDAADAATDSSSESMAGMTAEEHAAMSDSESDNG
;
A
#
# COMPACT_ATOMS: atom_id res chain seq x y z
N MET A 1 3.15 -26.95 -69.92
CA MET A 1 2.38 -26.11 -68.99
C MET A 1 3.32 -25.19 -68.21
N SER A 2 4.27 -24.52 -68.90
CA SER A 2 5.35 -23.73 -68.29
C SER A 2 5.61 -22.38 -69.00
N ASP A 3 4.84 -22.02 -70.01
CA ASP A 3 5.09 -20.84 -70.86
C ASP A 3 4.26 -19.59 -70.47
N PHE A 4 3.73 -19.52 -69.24
CA PHE A 4 2.85 -18.43 -68.79
C PHE A 4 3.34 -17.70 -67.52
N LEU A 5 4.64 -17.73 -67.21
CA LEU A 5 5.22 -16.99 -66.08
C LEU A 5 6.13 -15.86 -66.61
N HIS A 6 5.98 -14.66 -66.05
CA HIS A 6 6.79 -13.50 -66.39
C HIS A 6 8.30 -13.78 -66.19
N PRO A 7 9.20 -13.24 -67.04
CA PRO A 7 10.63 -13.56 -67.02
C PRO A 7 11.33 -13.29 -65.68
N ASP A 8 10.86 -12.30 -64.91
CA ASP A 8 11.38 -11.91 -63.60
C ASP A 8 11.12 -12.97 -62.51
N GLU A 9 9.98 -13.67 -62.59
CA GLU A 9 9.61 -14.72 -61.64
C GLU A 9 10.43 -16.00 -61.86
N ASN A 10 10.69 -16.36 -63.12
CA ASN A 10 11.55 -17.49 -63.46
C ASN A 10 12.99 -17.28 -63.00
N GLU A 11 13.52 -16.06 -63.13
CA GLU A 11 14.86 -15.70 -62.65
C GLU A 11 14.94 -15.83 -61.12
N ARG A 12 13.95 -15.29 -60.39
CA ARG A 12 13.87 -15.38 -58.92
C ARG A 12 13.75 -16.83 -58.42
N ILE A 13 12.97 -17.67 -59.10
CA ILE A 13 12.85 -19.11 -58.78
C ILE A 13 14.19 -19.83 -59.02
N SER A 14 14.91 -19.47 -60.10
CA SER A 14 16.21 -20.06 -60.41
C SER A 14 17.27 -19.69 -59.38
N ASP A 15 17.29 -18.44 -58.91
CA ASP A 15 18.21 -17.96 -57.87
C ASP A 15 17.92 -18.61 -56.51
N GLN A 16 16.65 -18.77 -56.14
CA GLN A 16 16.26 -19.49 -54.92
C GLN A 16 16.71 -20.96 -54.95
N ARG A 17 16.57 -21.62 -56.12
CA ARG A 17 17.08 -22.99 -56.30
C ARG A 17 18.61 -23.05 -56.22
N ARG A 18 19.32 -22.10 -56.83
CA ARG A 18 20.79 -22.03 -56.78
C ARG A 18 21.28 -21.83 -55.34
N ALA A 19 20.68 -20.89 -54.60
CA ALA A 19 20.98 -20.65 -53.19
C ALA A 19 20.67 -21.86 -52.29
N PHE A 20 19.59 -22.59 -52.57
CA PHE A 20 19.25 -23.82 -51.86
C PHE A 20 20.25 -24.95 -52.12
N LEU A 21 20.66 -25.14 -53.38
CA LEU A 21 21.65 -26.14 -53.77
C LEU A 21 23.03 -25.83 -53.16
N GLU A 22 23.44 -24.57 -53.18
CA GLU A 22 24.65 -24.12 -52.49
C GLU A 22 24.58 -24.34 -50.99
N TYR A 23 23.44 -24.04 -50.36
CA TYR A 23 23.22 -24.33 -48.94
C TYR A 23 23.35 -25.82 -48.64
N LYS A 24 22.72 -26.68 -49.45
CA LYS A 24 22.79 -28.14 -49.29
C LYS A 24 24.21 -28.66 -49.49
N LYS A 25 24.96 -28.11 -50.45
CA LYS A 25 26.37 -28.43 -50.67
C LYS A 25 27.22 -28.04 -49.47
N ARG A 26 27.07 -26.82 -48.95
CA ARG A 26 27.78 -26.34 -47.74
C ARG A 26 27.43 -27.16 -46.50
N VAL A 27 26.18 -27.56 -46.32
CA VAL A 27 25.75 -28.43 -45.21
C VAL A 27 26.34 -29.84 -45.33
N ASN A 28 26.47 -30.39 -46.55
CA ASN A 28 27.13 -31.68 -46.74
C ASN A 28 28.66 -31.60 -46.52
N GLU A 29 29.30 -30.51 -46.92
CA GLU A 29 30.76 -30.33 -46.80
C GLU A 29 31.22 -29.95 -45.39
N SER A 30 30.40 -29.16 -44.67
CA SER A 30 30.80 -28.54 -43.38
C SER A 30 29.79 -28.72 -42.24
N GLY A 31 28.65 -29.35 -42.50
CA GLY A 31 27.61 -29.54 -41.50
C GLY A 31 28.04 -30.55 -40.43
N LYS A 32 28.08 -30.11 -39.18
CA LYS A 32 28.25 -31.01 -38.03
C LYS A 32 26.89 -31.65 -37.70
N PRO A 33 26.84 -32.96 -37.40
CA PRO A 33 25.60 -33.62 -37.03
C PRO A 33 25.05 -33.03 -35.72
N PHE A 34 23.74 -32.74 -35.70
CA PHE A 34 23.06 -32.15 -34.55
C PHE A 34 23.16 -33.05 -33.31
N PHE A 35 23.05 -34.37 -33.50
CA PHE A 35 23.27 -35.38 -32.46
C PHE A 35 24.51 -36.22 -32.82
N PRO A 36 25.44 -36.48 -31.89
CA PRO A 36 25.44 -36.06 -30.47
C PRO A 36 26.09 -34.69 -30.20
N HIS A 37 26.80 -34.10 -31.17
CA HIS A 37 27.74 -32.99 -30.92
C HIS A 37 27.06 -31.62 -30.69
N GLY A 38 25.95 -31.32 -31.36
CA GLY A 38 25.21 -30.06 -31.17
C GLY A 38 24.48 -30.02 -29.84
N VAL A 39 23.79 -31.12 -29.49
CA VAL A 39 23.10 -31.28 -28.20
C VAL A 39 24.06 -31.14 -27.02
N TRP A 40 25.28 -31.68 -27.13
CA TRP A 40 26.28 -31.56 -26.06
C TRP A 40 26.70 -30.12 -25.77
N HIS A 41 26.82 -29.26 -26.79
CA HIS A 41 27.13 -27.84 -26.56
C HIS A 41 25.98 -27.11 -25.85
N ASP A 42 24.74 -27.40 -26.23
CA ASP A 42 23.56 -26.79 -25.60
C ASP A 42 23.40 -27.24 -24.15
N VAL A 43 23.68 -28.52 -23.85
CA VAL A 43 23.69 -29.07 -22.49
C VAL A 43 24.78 -28.42 -21.64
N ILE A 44 25.99 -28.26 -22.18
CA ILE A 44 27.09 -27.59 -21.47
C ILE A 44 26.74 -26.13 -21.22
N ALA A 45 26.25 -25.41 -22.23
CA ALA A 45 25.86 -24.00 -22.09
C ALA A 45 24.72 -23.83 -21.07
N ALA A 46 23.69 -24.68 -21.11
CA ALA A 46 22.61 -24.66 -20.13
C ALA A 46 23.10 -24.97 -18.72
N SER A 47 24.02 -25.92 -18.56
CA SER A 47 24.61 -26.27 -17.26
C SER A 47 25.46 -25.13 -16.69
N VAL A 48 26.22 -24.44 -17.53
CA VAL A 48 27.01 -23.26 -17.14
C VAL A 48 26.10 -22.12 -16.70
N VAL A 49 25.04 -21.83 -17.46
CA VAL A 49 24.07 -20.78 -17.09
C VAL A 49 23.37 -21.13 -15.77
N LEU A 50 22.96 -22.39 -15.60
CA LEU A 50 22.35 -22.84 -14.35
C LEU A 50 23.32 -22.71 -13.16
N ALA A 51 24.59 -23.09 -13.34
CA ALA A 51 25.61 -22.92 -12.32
C ALA A 51 25.85 -21.45 -11.96
N ILE A 52 25.85 -20.54 -12.94
CA ILE A 52 25.95 -19.09 -12.72
C ILE A 52 24.73 -18.57 -11.95
N LEU A 53 23.52 -19.00 -12.31
CA LEU A 53 22.30 -18.60 -11.58
C LEU A 53 22.32 -19.12 -10.15
N ILE A 54 22.76 -20.36 -9.92
CA ILE A 54 22.93 -20.91 -8.57
C ILE A 54 23.99 -20.10 -7.81
N ALA A 55 25.16 -19.83 -8.41
CA ALA A 55 26.23 -19.05 -7.78
C ALA A 55 25.77 -17.61 -7.45
N LEU A 56 25.09 -16.93 -8.38
CA LEU A 56 24.51 -15.62 -8.14
C LEU A 56 23.43 -15.69 -7.07
N SER A 57 22.57 -16.70 -7.06
CA SER A 57 21.57 -16.86 -6.00
C SER A 57 22.23 -17.02 -4.63
N VAL A 58 23.31 -17.80 -4.53
CA VAL A 58 24.07 -17.99 -3.28
C VAL A 58 24.80 -16.72 -2.88
N ILE A 59 25.42 -16.00 -3.83
CA ILE A 59 26.09 -14.72 -3.57
C ILE A 59 25.08 -13.70 -3.07
N TRP A 60 23.96 -13.51 -3.77
CA TRP A 60 22.93 -12.56 -3.39
C TRP A 60 22.23 -12.95 -2.08
N PHE A 61 22.01 -14.24 -1.85
CA PHE A 61 21.50 -14.75 -0.57
C PHE A 61 22.50 -14.50 0.56
N SER A 62 23.80 -14.72 0.35
CA SER A 62 24.84 -14.44 1.35
C SER A 62 25.02 -12.95 1.62
N GLN A 63 24.78 -12.09 0.62
CA GLN A 63 24.80 -10.63 0.76
C GLN A 63 23.56 -10.12 1.51
N ALA A 64 22.40 -10.78 1.32
CA ALA A 64 21.15 -10.44 2.01
C ALA A 64 21.10 -10.98 3.46
N ASN A 65 21.78 -12.11 3.73
CA ASN A 65 21.80 -12.78 5.03
C ASN A 65 23.22 -12.74 5.62
N CYS A 66 23.61 -11.59 6.19
CA CYS A 66 24.84 -11.40 6.97
C CYS A 66 24.80 -12.13 8.34
N ASP A 67 24.46 -13.41 8.37
CA ASP A 67 24.53 -14.29 9.56
C ASP A 67 24.52 -15.78 9.18
N SER A 68 24.87 -16.13 7.93
CA SER A 68 25.05 -17.54 7.58
C SER A 68 26.44 -18.01 7.99
N SER A 69 26.57 -19.27 8.40
CA SER A 69 27.74 -19.96 8.97
C SER A 69 29.08 -19.86 8.21
N PHE A 70 29.15 -19.10 7.12
CA PHE A 70 30.37 -18.74 6.41
C PHE A 70 30.71 -17.29 6.75
N ASP A 71 31.77 -17.12 7.54
CA ASP A 71 32.32 -15.85 8.05
C ASP A 71 32.83 -14.97 6.88
N VAL A 72 31.89 -14.31 6.19
CA VAL A 72 32.18 -13.33 5.14
C VAL A 72 32.01 -11.95 5.75
N SER A 73 33.14 -11.28 5.98
CA SER A 73 33.20 -9.92 6.51
C SER A 73 32.56 -8.94 5.53
N CYS A 74 31.32 -8.51 5.80
CA CYS A 74 30.64 -7.48 5.00
C CYS A 74 31.00 -6.08 5.50
N ASP A 75 31.65 -5.28 4.67
CA ASP A 75 31.66 -3.83 4.85
C ASP A 75 30.25 -3.29 4.62
N ARG A 76 29.76 -2.52 5.59
CA ARG A 76 28.38 -2.07 5.74
C ARG A 76 27.97 -1.14 4.58
N VAL A 77 27.43 -1.69 3.49
CA VAL A 77 26.77 -0.90 2.43
C VAL A 77 25.29 -0.78 2.79
N SER A 78 24.89 0.44 3.14
CA SER A 78 23.50 0.83 3.36
C SER A 78 22.65 0.62 2.10
N THR A 79 21.80 -0.39 2.08
CA THR A 79 20.70 -0.49 1.11
C THR A 79 19.50 0.30 1.62
N PRO A 80 18.99 1.30 0.88
CA PRO A 80 17.88 2.13 1.32
C PRO A 80 16.56 1.57 0.78
N LEU A 81 15.87 0.71 1.54
CA LEU A 81 14.41 0.47 1.45
C LEU A 81 13.97 -0.23 2.76
N GLU A 82 14.20 0.43 3.89
CA GLU A 82 13.58 0.04 5.15
C GLU A 82 12.17 0.65 5.15
N GLN A 83 11.16 -0.20 5.02
CA GLN A 83 9.77 0.21 5.08
C GLN A 83 9.49 0.62 6.54
N GLU A 84 9.57 1.92 6.83
CA GLU A 84 9.25 2.50 8.14
C GLU A 84 7.82 2.11 8.54
N GLN A 85 7.69 1.11 9.42
CA GLN A 85 6.51 1.02 10.29
C GLN A 85 6.71 2.03 11.43
N TYR A 86 6.04 3.17 11.33
CA TYR A 86 6.02 4.20 12.36
C TYR A 86 5.27 3.68 13.60
N VAL A 87 5.99 3.45 14.70
CA VAL A 87 5.42 3.22 16.04
C VAL A 87 5.60 4.51 16.84
N PRO A 88 4.53 5.21 17.27
CA PRO A 88 4.68 6.45 18.02
C PRO A 88 5.33 6.15 19.38
N GLY A 89 6.55 6.66 19.59
CA GLY A 89 7.23 6.64 20.90
C GLY A 89 8.38 5.64 21.07
N ALA A 90 8.79 4.88 20.05
CA ALA A 90 9.92 3.96 20.15
C ALA A 90 11.26 4.69 19.91
N THR A 91 12.14 4.75 20.92
CA THR A 91 13.49 5.34 20.82
C THR A 91 14.57 4.36 20.37
N ASP A 92 14.22 3.11 20.08
CA ASP A 92 15.17 2.12 19.57
C ASP A 92 14.54 1.21 18.50
N LYS A 93 15.30 0.95 17.44
CA LYS A 93 14.85 0.41 16.14
C LYS A 93 14.87 -1.11 16.07
N THR A 94 14.49 -1.80 17.15
CA THR A 94 14.38 -3.27 17.12
C THR A 94 12.97 -3.69 17.48
N ALA A 95 12.33 -4.43 16.58
CA ALA A 95 11.04 -5.06 16.83
C ALA A 95 11.24 -6.12 17.92
N VAL A 96 11.01 -5.74 19.16
CA VAL A 96 11.00 -6.63 20.31
C VAL A 96 9.57 -7.15 20.47
N VAL A 97 9.31 -8.38 20.01
CA VAL A 97 8.08 -9.09 20.37
C VAL A 97 8.18 -9.42 21.86
N THR A 98 7.35 -8.77 22.67
CA THR A 98 7.26 -9.03 24.11
C THR A 98 6.09 -9.96 24.39
N ASP A 99 6.29 -10.91 25.30
CA ASP A 99 5.21 -11.77 25.77
C ASP A 99 4.21 -10.95 26.62
N LYS A 100 3.07 -11.56 27.01
CA LYS A 100 2.04 -10.91 27.83
C LYS A 100 2.51 -10.44 29.22
N LYS A 101 3.78 -10.68 29.58
CA LYS A 101 4.43 -10.25 30.83
C LYS A 101 5.58 -9.28 30.60
N GLY A 102 5.78 -8.80 29.36
CA GLY A 102 6.81 -7.82 29.02
C GLY A 102 8.21 -8.40 28.90
N ALA A 103 8.36 -9.74 28.85
CA ALA A 103 9.65 -10.36 28.57
C ALA A 103 9.89 -10.42 27.06
N VAL A 104 11.11 -10.08 26.62
CA VAL A 104 11.55 -10.22 25.23
C VAL A 104 11.51 -11.70 24.86
N ASP A 105 10.55 -12.08 24.00
CA ASP A 105 10.41 -13.45 23.55
C ASP A 105 11.44 -13.74 22.47
N THR A 106 12.57 -14.35 22.87
CA THR A 106 13.61 -14.83 21.96
C THR A 106 13.30 -16.21 21.36
N SER A 107 12.11 -16.77 21.64
CA SER A 107 11.73 -18.14 21.23
C SER A 107 11.00 -18.24 19.89
N VAL A 108 10.90 -17.15 19.12
CA VAL A 108 10.49 -17.24 17.72
C VAL A 108 11.67 -17.79 16.93
N ASP A 109 11.67 -19.11 16.69
CA ASP A 109 12.58 -19.77 15.77
C ASP A 109 12.60 -18.99 14.44
N LYS A 110 13.70 -18.27 14.18
CA LYS A 110 13.89 -17.58 12.89
C LYS A 110 13.78 -18.64 11.78
N PRO A 111 12.80 -18.54 10.87
CA PRO A 111 12.68 -19.54 9.83
C PRO A 111 13.91 -19.49 8.94
N LEU A 112 14.34 -20.66 8.47
CA LEU A 112 15.52 -20.87 7.62
C LEU A 112 15.57 -19.95 6.37
N LEU A 113 14.43 -19.36 5.99
CA LEU A 113 14.20 -18.58 4.77
C LEU A 113 14.16 -17.05 4.98
N GLY A 114 14.49 -16.53 6.17
CA GLY A 114 14.66 -15.09 6.40
C GLY A 114 13.72 -14.51 7.48
N LEU A 115 13.75 -13.17 7.61
CA LEU A 115 12.92 -12.43 8.54
C LEU A 115 11.43 -12.51 8.14
N LEU A 116 10.56 -12.61 9.14
CA LEU A 116 9.12 -12.56 8.94
C LEU A 116 8.71 -11.12 8.63
N TYR A 117 8.19 -10.90 7.42
CA TYR A 117 7.72 -9.59 6.96
C TYR A 117 6.33 -9.22 7.50
N GLU A 118 5.58 -10.19 8.02
CA GLU A 118 4.24 -10.01 8.57
C GLU A 118 4.06 -10.85 9.84
N GLU A 119 3.07 -10.48 10.64
CA GLU A 119 2.62 -11.26 11.79
C GLU A 119 2.07 -12.62 11.34
N LYS A 120 2.13 -13.61 12.23
CA LYS A 120 1.62 -14.95 11.95
C LYS A 120 0.12 -14.87 11.67
N ALA A 121 -0.31 -15.44 10.55
CA ALA A 121 -1.72 -15.46 10.14
C ALA A 121 -2.63 -16.00 11.26
N ASP A 122 -3.57 -15.17 11.71
CA ASP A 122 -4.61 -15.53 12.66
C ASP A 122 -5.98 -15.60 11.95
N PRO A 123 -6.57 -16.80 11.77
CA PRO A 123 -7.85 -16.96 11.11
C PRO A 123 -9.03 -16.34 11.87
N ALA A 124 -8.84 -15.92 13.13
CA ALA A 124 -9.86 -15.21 13.91
C ALA A 124 -9.87 -13.69 13.64
N THR A 125 -8.85 -13.15 12.95
CA THR A 125 -8.80 -11.73 12.60
C THR A 125 -9.58 -11.46 11.31
N THR A 126 -10.58 -10.59 11.36
CA THR A 126 -11.40 -10.20 10.20
C THR A 126 -10.99 -8.84 9.62
N SER A 127 -9.94 -8.22 10.15
CA SER A 127 -9.45 -6.89 9.78
C SER A 127 -8.26 -6.92 8.81
N TYR A 128 -7.89 -8.09 8.30
CA TYR A 128 -6.83 -8.21 7.29
C TYR A 128 -7.34 -7.71 5.94
N HIS A 129 -6.63 -6.77 5.33
CA HIS A 129 -6.92 -6.27 3.99
C HIS A 129 -5.95 -6.96 2.99
N PRO A 130 -6.31 -8.14 2.43
CA PRO A 130 -5.41 -8.88 1.56
C PRO A 130 -5.11 -8.07 0.30
N ARG A 131 -3.94 -7.44 0.26
CA ARG A 131 -3.40 -6.80 -0.95
C ARG A 131 -2.57 -7.86 -1.67
N PRO A 132 -2.81 -8.10 -2.97
CA PRO A 132 -1.96 -9.00 -3.72
C PRO A 132 -0.57 -8.37 -3.90
N GLU A 133 0.43 -9.22 -4.11
CA GLU A 133 1.78 -8.78 -4.44
C GLU A 133 1.85 -8.06 -5.79
N TRP A 134 2.90 -7.27 -6.02
CA TRP A 134 3.00 -6.36 -7.18
C TRP A 134 2.83 -7.05 -8.54
N TYR A 135 3.29 -8.29 -8.66
CA TYR A 135 3.19 -9.09 -9.88
C TYR A 135 1.78 -9.62 -10.13
N PHE A 136 0.86 -9.50 -9.18
CA PHE A 136 -0.55 -9.87 -9.32
C PHE A 136 -1.47 -8.67 -9.53
N TYR A 137 -0.99 -7.42 -9.49
CA TYR A 137 -1.85 -6.25 -9.66
C TYR A 137 -2.59 -6.23 -11.00
N PHE A 138 -1.98 -6.68 -12.09
CA PHE A 138 -2.66 -6.73 -13.38
C PHE A 138 -3.85 -7.71 -13.38
N LEU A 139 -3.76 -8.83 -12.64
CA LEU A 139 -4.83 -9.81 -12.47
C LEU A 139 -5.94 -9.26 -11.56
N PHE A 140 -5.55 -8.57 -10.50
CA PHE A 140 -6.47 -7.91 -9.60
C PHE A 140 -7.32 -6.85 -10.32
N TYR A 141 -6.70 -6.08 -11.22
CA TYR A 141 -7.44 -5.13 -12.03
C TYR A 141 -8.44 -5.80 -13.00
N LEU A 142 -8.09 -6.95 -13.58
CA LEU A 142 -9.02 -7.73 -14.41
C LEU A 142 -10.25 -8.20 -13.61
N LEU A 143 -10.06 -8.59 -12.34
CA LEU A 143 -11.18 -8.98 -11.46
C LEU A 143 -12.20 -7.86 -11.26
N ILE A 144 -11.72 -6.62 -11.14
CA ILE A 144 -12.59 -5.45 -10.96
C ILE A 144 -13.35 -5.14 -12.25
N ILE A 145 -12.72 -5.28 -13.42
CA ILE A 145 -13.38 -5.09 -14.71
C ILE A 145 -14.46 -6.16 -14.94
N PHE A 146 -14.17 -7.41 -14.57
CA PHE A 146 -15.10 -8.54 -14.71
C PHE A 146 -15.93 -8.76 -13.44
N ALA A 147 -16.59 -7.71 -12.94
CA ALA A 147 -17.41 -7.76 -11.73
C ALA A 147 -18.59 -8.77 -11.78
N ASN A 148 -18.93 -9.31 -12.96
CA ASN A 148 -19.92 -10.37 -13.08
C ASN A 148 -19.30 -11.73 -12.65
N PRO A 149 -19.89 -12.44 -11.67
CA PRO A 149 -19.36 -13.72 -11.16
C PRO A 149 -19.10 -14.78 -12.25
N GLN A 150 -19.88 -14.77 -13.33
CA GLN A 150 -19.72 -15.71 -14.44
C GLN A 150 -18.52 -15.38 -15.34
N LEU A 151 -18.09 -14.11 -15.37
CA LEU A 151 -16.97 -13.62 -16.18
C LEU A 151 -15.64 -13.57 -15.41
N VAL A 152 -15.67 -13.66 -14.08
CA VAL A 152 -14.47 -13.70 -13.23
C VAL A 152 -13.51 -14.83 -13.66
N VAL A 153 -14.04 -16.03 -13.91
CA VAL A 153 -13.27 -17.20 -14.36
C VAL A 153 -12.63 -16.94 -15.72
N LEU A 154 -13.35 -16.27 -16.62
CA LEU A 154 -12.86 -15.91 -17.94
C LEU A 154 -11.66 -14.95 -17.83
N GLY A 155 -11.78 -13.91 -17.00
CA GLY A 155 -10.75 -12.89 -16.83
C GLY A 155 -9.48 -13.40 -16.13
N THR A 156 -9.62 -14.31 -15.16
CA THR A 156 -8.49 -14.71 -14.30
C THR A 156 -7.83 -16.03 -14.68
N ILE A 157 -8.58 -16.96 -15.26
CA ILE A 157 -8.04 -18.28 -15.63
C ILE A 157 -7.83 -18.33 -17.14
N ILE A 158 -8.88 -18.02 -17.91
CA ILE A 158 -8.86 -18.26 -19.35
C ILE A 158 -7.93 -17.28 -20.06
N VAL A 159 -8.03 -15.97 -19.77
CA VAL A 159 -7.21 -14.94 -20.44
C VAL A 159 -5.70 -15.15 -20.21
N PRO A 160 -5.20 -15.32 -18.96
CA PRO A 160 -3.77 -15.56 -18.73
C PRO A 160 -3.29 -16.89 -19.31
N THR A 161 -4.14 -17.93 -19.28
CA THR A 161 -3.80 -19.24 -19.85
C THR A 161 -3.65 -19.16 -21.37
N ILE A 162 -4.58 -18.49 -22.06
CA ILE A 162 -4.48 -18.29 -23.52
C ILE A 162 -3.21 -17.50 -23.85
N TRP A 163 -2.89 -16.47 -23.07
CA TRP A 163 -1.68 -15.67 -23.27
C TRP A 163 -0.40 -16.49 -23.07
N LEU A 164 -0.34 -17.33 -22.03
CA LEU A 164 0.79 -18.24 -21.78
C LEU A 164 0.94 -19.26 -22.92
N VAL A 165 -0.16 -19.88 -23.35
CA VAL A 165 -0.16 -20.83 -24.48
C VAL A 165 0.31 -20.14 -25.76
N MET A 166 -0.10 -18.89 -26.01
CA MET A 166 0.34 -18.11 -27.16
C MET A 166 1.84 -17.83 -27.10
N LEU A 167 2.40 -17.53 -25.92
CA LEU A 167 3.85 -17.36 -25.73
C LEU A 167 4.62 -18.66 -25.97
N ILE A 168 4.10 -19.80 -25.51
CA ILE A 168 4.71 -21.12 -25.77
C ILE A 168 4.62 -21.49 -27.25
N ALA A 169 3.53 -21.12 -27.93
CA ALA A 169 3.34 -21.34 -29.36
C ALA A 169 4.16 -20.37 -30.23
N LEU A 170 4.65 -19.26 -29.67
CA LEU A 170 5.40 -18.22 -30.37
C LEU A 170 6.56 -18.75 -31.22
N PRO A 171 7.45 -19.67 -30.76
CA PRO A 171 8.51 -20.24 -31.60
C PRO A 171 8.00 -21.00 -32.83
N ILE A 172 6.79 -21.57 -32.77
CA ILE A 172 6.19 -22.34 -33.87
C ILE A 172 5.51 -21.39 -34.86
N VAL A 173 4.91 -20.31 -34.37
CA VAL A 173 4.22 -19.29 -35.16
C VAL A 173 5.22 -18.37 -35.86
N ASP A 174 6.28 -17.93 -35.17
CA ASP A 174 7.30 -17.03 -35.73
C ASP A 174 8.45 -17.79 -36.43
N ARG A 175 8.13 -18.41 -37.57
CA ARG A 175 9.09 -19.16 -38.40
C ARG A 175 10.00 -18.29 -39.28
N ARG A 176 10.05 -16.98 -39.06
CA ARG A 176 10.86 -16.08 -39.90
C ARG A 176 12.35 -16.35 -39.69
N LYS A 177 13.09 -16.53 -40.80
CA LYS A 177 14.55 -16.76 -40.78
C LYS A 177 15.34 -15.60 -40.16
N GLU A 178 14.87 -14.37 -40.36
CA GLU A 178 15.57 -13.15 -39.93
C GLU A 178 15.26 -12.83 -38.46
N ARG A 179 16.21 -12.97 -37.53
CA ARG A 179 16.00 -12.80 -36.07
C ARG A 179 16.23 -11.38 -35.54
N ARG A 180 16.60 -10.43 -36.40
CA ARG A 180 16.94 -9.06 -36.01
C ARG A 180 15.67 -8.26 -35.61
N PRO A 181 15.60 -7.67 -34.40
CA PRO A 181 14.42 -6.92 -33.93
C PRO A 181 13.99 -5.79 -34.87
N SER A 182 14.96 -5.03 -35.41
CA SER A 182 14.72 -3.91 -36.33
C SER A 182 14.11 -4.34 -37.68
N ARG A 183 14.19 -5.62 -38.05
CA ARG A 183 13.59 -6.18 -39.27
C ARG A 183 12.21 -6.80 -39.00
N ARG A 184 11.69 -6.73 -37.78
CA ARG A 184 10.37 -7.27 -37.38
C ARG A 184 9.47 -6.19 -36.75
N PRO A 185 9.16 -5.07 -37.46
CA PRO A 185 8.45 -3.94 -36.88
C PRO A 185 7.09 -4.34 -36.28
N LEU A 186 6.36 -5.25 -36.92
CA LEU A 186 5.08 -5.75 -36.38
C LEU A 186 5.22 -6.54 -35.08
N ALA A 187 6.22 -7.42 -34.97
CA ALA A 187 6.41 -8.23 -33.76
C ALA A 187 6.88 -7.33 -32.59
N MET A 188 7.75 -6.36 -32.88
CA MET A 188 8.17 -5.36 -31.90
C MET A 188 7.00 -4.48 -31.45
N ALA A 189 6.15 -4.03 -32.38
CA ALA A 189 4.97 -3.24 -32.05
C ALA A 189 4.00 -4.01 -31.15
N LEU A 190 3.74 -5.29 -31.44
CA LEU A 190 2.87 -6.13 -30.60
C LEU A 190 3.48 -6.40 -29.22
N MET A 191 4.79 -6.60 -29.13
CA MET A 191 5.48 -6.79 -27.85
C MET A 191 5.44 -5.51 -27.00
N VAL A 192 5.71 -4.35 -27.59
CA VAL A 192 5.60 -3.04 -26.92
C VAL A 192 4.16 -2.79 -26.49
N LEU A 193 3.17 -3.03 -27.36
CA LEU A 193 1.75 -2.89 -27.00
C LEU A 193 1.39 -3.76 -25.80
N THR A 194 1.80 -5.04 -25.82
CA THR A 194 1.55 -5.97 -24.72
C THR A 194 2.20 -5.49 -23.43
N ALA A 195 3.46 -5.02 -23.49
CA ALA A 195 4.17 -4.49 -22.33
C ALA A 195 3.48 -3.24 -21.76
N VAL A 196 3.07 -2.31 -22.62
CA VAL A 196 2.32 -1.10 -22.20
C VAL A 196 1.01 -1.49 -21.55
N THR A 197 0.24 -2.41 -22.13
CA THR A 197 -1.03 -2.89 -21.53
C THR A 197 -0.80 -3.51 -20.15
N LEU A 198 0.20 -4.38 -19.99
CA LEU A 198 0.52 -5.00 -18.70
C LEU A 198 0.95 -3.96 -17.66
N LEU A 199 1.79 -3.00 -18.03
CA LEU A 199 2.22 -1.92 -17.15
C LEU A 199 1.04 -1.03 -16.75
N SER A 200 0.17 -0.67 -17.70
CA SER A 200 -1.04 0.11 -17.41
C SER A 200 -1.97 -0.63 -16.46
N PHE A 201 -2.22 -1.92 -16.68
CA PHE A 201 -3.06 -2.71 -15.77
C PHE A 201 -2.42 -2.93 -14.40
N THR A 202 -1.10 -3.06 -14.34
CA THR A 202 -0.36 -3.15 -13.07
C THR A 202 -0.45 -1.85 -12.29
N TYR A 203 -0.31 -0.70 -12.97
CA TYR A 203 -0.47 0.61 -12.36
C TYR A 203 -1.91 0.84 -11.89
N LEU A 204 -2.90 0.60 -12.75
CA LEU A 204 -4.31 0.71 -12.37
C LEU A 204 -4.69 -0.28 -11.26
N GLY A 205 -4.08 -1.48 -11.27
CA GLY A 205 -4.25 -2.49 -10.22
C GLY A 205 -3.58 -2.16 -8.89
N SER A 206 -2.48 -1.39 -8.90
CA SER A 206 -1.86 -0.91 -7.66
C SER A 206 -2.66 0.24 -7.04
N GLN A 207 -3.38 1.01 -7.86
CA GLN A 207 -4.35 2.01 -7.42
C GLN A 207 -5.73 1.40 -7.13
N ALA A 208 -6.01 0.20 -7.62
CA ALA A 208 -7.27 -0.46 -7.36
C ALA A 208 -7.40 -0.74 -5.86
N GLY A 209 -8.44 -0.17 -5.24
CA GLY A 209 -8.59 -0.11 -3.78
C GLY A 209 -7.95 1.10 -3.10
N LYS A 210 -7.45 2.09 -3.86
CA LYS A 210 -7.22 3.48 -3.42
C LYS A 210 -8.28 4.44 -3.99
N GLU A 211 -8.94 4.03 -5.07
CA GLU A 211 -9.85 4.91 -5.82
C GLU A 211 -11.31 4.48 -5.64
N LYS A 212 -12.09 5.31 -4.95
CA LYS A 212 -13.56 5.54 -5.06
C LYS A 212 -14.44 4.33 -5.37
N GLY A 213 -14.21 3.20 -4.71
CA GLY A 213 -14.99 1.97 -4.88
C GLY A 213 -15.23 1.18 -3.60
N GLY A 214 -14.80 1.71 -2.45
CA GLY A 214 -15.04 1.15 -1.12
C GLY A 214 -15.82 2.11 -0.21
N GLY A 215 -16.46 3.13 -0.79
CA GLY A 215 -17.41 3.96 -0.05
C GLY A 215 -18.76 3.27 0.05
N PRO A 216 -19.55 3.54 1.09
CA PRO A 216 -20.90 3.02 1.24
C PRO A 216 -21.77 3.35 0.01
N THR A 217 -22.46 2.35 -0.54
CA THR A 217 -23.40 2.57 -1.65
C THR A 217 -24.63 3.36 -1.17
N GLY A 218 -25.07 4.35 -1.96
CA GLY A 218 -26.30 5.12 -1.68
C GLY A 218 -26.09 6.49 -1.03
N LEU A 219 -24.86 7.02 -1.01
CA LEU A 219 -24.59 8.41 -0.65
C LEU A 219 -24.94 9.38 -1.79
N THR A 220 -25.28 10.62 -1.42
CA THR A 220 -25.41 11.71 -2.38
C THR A 220 -24.03 12.32 -2.72
N ALA A 221 -23.90 12.96 -3.88
CA ALA A 221 -22.67 13.63 -4.28
C ALA A 221 -22.21 14.70 -3.26
N GLU A 222 -23.15 15.33 -2.55
CA GLU A 222 -22.86 16.29 -1.48
C GLU A 222 -22.18 15.63 -0.28
N GLN A 223 -22.58 14.40 0.07
CA GLN A 223 -22.00 13.63 1.17
C GLN A 223 -20.62 13.10 0.81
N GLU A 224 -20.40 12.68 -0.43
CA GLU A 224 -19.09 12.25 -0.92
C GLU A 224 -18.08 13.42 -1.01
N ALA A 225 -18.56 14.65 -1.11
CA ALA A 225 -17.73 15.86 -1.14
C ALA A 225 -17.33 16.36 0.26
N MET A 226 -17.82 15.75 1.33
CA MET A 226 -17.53 16.20 2.69
C MET A 226 -16.11 15.85 3.14
N PRO A 227 -15.47 16.69 3.98
CA PRO A 227 -14.19 16.37 4.59
C PRO A 227 -14.22 15.05 5.38
N GLY A 228 -15.30 14.80 6.14
CA GLY A 228 -15.44 13.55 6.91
C GLY A 228 -15.51 12.29 6.05
N TYR A 229 -16.00 12.38 4.81
CA TYR A 229 -15.96 11.26 3.86
C TYR A 229 -14.51 10.97 3.44
N ALA A 230 -13.74 12.01 3.10
CA ALA A 230 -12.34 11.86 2.72
C ALA A 230 -11.51 11.24 3.87
N VAL A 231 -11.71 11.68 5.11
CA VAL A 231 -11.05 11.09 6.29
C VAL A 231 -11.36 9.59 6.41
N LEU A 232 -12.63 9.19 6.30
CA LEU A 232 -13.01 7.78 6.45
C LEU A 232 -12.49 6.90 5.32
N PHE A 233 -12.59 7.34 4.07
CA PHE A 233 -12.42 6.46 2.90
C PHE A 233 -11.19 6.76 2.06
N ASP A 234 -10.77 8.03 1.93
CA ASP A 234 -9.60 8.40 1.15
C ASP A 234 -8.32 8.29 2.00
N GLU A 235 -8.39 8.71 3.27
CA GLU A 235 -7.30 8.56 4.25
C GLU A 235 -7.32 7.19 4.95
N GLY A 236 -8.40 6.42 4.79
CA GLY A 236 -8.51 5.03 5.25
C GLY A 236 -8.83 4.86 6.74
N VAL A 237 -9.27 5.91 7.45
CA VAL A 237 -9.59 5.82 8.89
C VAL A 237 -10.72 4.81 9.17
N PHE A 238 -11.63 4.59 8.22
CA PHE A 238 -12.71 3.60 8.38
C PHE A 238 -12.20 2.18 8.58
N GLU A 239 -10.97 1.85 8.18
CA GLU A 239 -10.35 0.54 8.41
C GLU A 239 -10.27 0.18 9.89
N THR A 240 -10.07 1.17 10.77
CA THR A 240 -10.05 0.95 12.23
C THR A 240 -11.47 0.75 12.77
N CYS A 241 -12.45 1.44 12.18
CA CYS A 241 -13.84 1.44 12.61
C CYS A 241 -14.63 0.21 12.12
N LYS A 242 -14.31 -0.30 10.93
CA LYS A 242 -15.06 -1.38 10.26
C LYS A 242 -14.98 -2.73 10.99
N SER A 243 -14.02 -2.89 11.89
CA SER A 243 -13.88 -4.06 12.76
C SER A 243 -15.13 -4.28 13.63
N CYS A 244 -15.80 -3.20 14.02
CA CYS A 244 -16.98 -3.21 14.89
C CYS A 244 -18.23 -2.60 14.24
N HIS A 245 -18.07 -1.69 13.29
CA HIS A 245 -19.16 -0.97 12.63
C HIS A 245 -19.35 -1.43 11.18
N MET A 246 -20.59 -1.35 10.70
CA MET A 246 -20.93 -1.54 9.30
C MET A 246 -21.41 -0.20 8.71
N LEU A 247 -20.99 0.12 7.49
CA LEU A 247 -21.41 1.30 6.74
C LEU A 247 -21.47 0.98 5.24
N GLY A 248 -22.64 1.15 4.64
CA GLY A 248 -23.05 0.84 3.26
C GLY A 248 -22.67 -0.55 2.78
N GLY A 249 -22.85 -1.54 3.65
CA GLY A 249 -22.52 -2.94 3.38
C GLY A 249 -21.04 -3.30 3.57
N ILE A 250 -20.23 -2.38 4.11
CA ILE A 250 -18.79 -2.56 4.36
C ILE A 250 -18.55 -2.60 5.86
N GLY A 251 -17.76 -3.58 6.31
CA GLY A 251 -17.43 -3.79 7.72
C GLY A 251 -18.24 -4.90 8.39
N ASN A 252 -18.09 -5.00 9.71
CA ASN A 252 -18.71 -6.04 10.52
C ASN A 252 -20.02 -5.54 11.15
N GLY A 253 -21.06 -6.36 11.13
CA GLY A 253 -22.36 -6.09 11.75
C GLY A 253 -22.38 -6.19 13.29
N GLY A 254 -21.26 -5.94 13.97
CA GLY A 254 -21.13 -5.98 15.42
C GLY A 254 -19.66 -6.01 15.90
N PRO A 255 -19.37 -5.66 17.17
CA PRO A 255 -20.31 -5.30 18.25
C PRO A 255 -20.90 -3.89 18.17
N GLY A 256 -20.39 -3.02 17.30
CA GLY A 256 -20.91 -1.67 17.11
C GLY A 256 -22.21 -1.64 16.30
N PRO A 257 -23.04 -0.59 16.43
CA PRO A 257 -24.22 -0.42 15.60
C PRO A 257 -23.85 -0.18 14.12
N ASN A 258 -24.74 -0.60 13.21
CA ASN A 258 -24.70 -0.19 11.81
C ASN A 258 -24.86 1.34 11.71
N LEU A 259 -23.95 1.97 10.95
CA LEU A 259 -23.84 3.41 10.77
C LEU A 259 -24.69 3.98 9.62
N ASP A 260 -25.29 3.15 8.78
CA ASP A 260 -26.07 3.56 7.58
C ASP A 260 -27.12 4.64 7.85
N ALA A 261 -27.72 4.60 9.03
CA ALA A 261 -28.72 5.56 9.48
C ALA A 261 -28.37 6.18 10.85
N VAL A 262 -27.10 6.22 11.22
CA VAL A 262 -26.67 6.71 12.54
C VAL A 262 -27.05 8.18 12.76
N GLY A 263 -27.08 9.00 11.71
CA GLY A 263 -27.48 10.39 11.77
C GLY A 263 -28.94 10.62 12.18
N THR A 264 -29.79 9.58 12.12
CA THR A 264 -31.17 9.62 12.63
C THR A 264 -31.27 9.37 14.13
N ARG A 265 -30.21 8.82 14.75
CA ARG A 265 -30.17 8.51 16.19
C ARG A 265 -29.76 9.70 17.05
N TYR A 266 -29.16 10.72 16.44
CA TYR A 266 -28.60 11.88 17.10
C TYR A 266 -29.27 13.16 16.61
N LYS A 267 -29.43 14.14 17.50
CA LYS A 267 -30.08 15.41 17.15
C LYS A 267 -29.11 16.33 16.41
N THR A 268 -27.86 16.37 16.84
CA THR A 268 -26.81 17.23 16.27
C THR A 268 -25.54 16.44 16.00
N ALA A 269 -24.62 17.01 15.22
CA ALA A 269 -23.28 16.46 15.04
C ALA A 269 -22.47 16.50 16.35
N ASP A 270 -22.73 17.47 17.24
CA ASP A 270 -22.11 17.56 18.58
C ASP A 270 -22.38 16.31 19.43
N ASP A 271 -23.57 15.70 19.32
CA ASP A 271 -23.87 14.45 20.01
C ASP A 271 -22.93 13.32 19.56
N ILE A 272 -22.61 13.28 18.26
CA ILE A 272 -21.68 12.28 17.70
C ILE A 272 -20.23 12.61 18.09
N VAL A 273 -19.85 13.89 18.12
CA VAL A 273 -18.56 14.34 18.65
C VAL A 273 -18.38 13.85 20.09
N THR A 274 -19.40 14.00 20.93
CA THR A 274 -19.37 13.55 22.33
C THR A 274 -19.13 12.04 22.43
N VAL A 275 -19.73 11.25 21.53
CA VAL A 275 -19.52 9.80 21.45
C VAL A 275 -18.10 9.47 20.99
N LEU A 276 -17.56 10.16 19.99
CA LEU A 276 -16.19 9.94 19.51
C LEU A 276 -15.13 10.37 20.54
N ALA A 277 -15.41 11.43 21.31
CA ALA A 277 -14.51 11.98 22.33
C ALA A 277 -14.46 11.12 23.59
N ASN A 278 -15.59 10.56 24.03
CA ASN A 278 -15.67 9.81 25.28
C ASN A 278 -15.62 8.29 25.07
N GLY A 279 -15.90 7.81 23.86
CA GLY A 279 -16.17 6.40 23.61
C GLY A 279 -17.51 5.95 24.22
N LEU A 280 -17.84 4.67 24.06
CA LEU A 280 -19.08 4.06 24.56
C LEU A 280 -18.84 2.67 25.14
N GLY A 281 -19.80 2.21 25.96
CA GLY A 281 -19.83 0.83 26.48
C GLY A 281 -18.68 0.51 27.44
N GLY A 282 -18.21 1.49 28.23
CA GLY A 282 -17.13 1.29 29.20
C GLY A 282 -15.76 1.04 28.56
N GLY A 283 -15.54 1.57 27.36
CA GLY A 283 -14.30 1.37 26.57
C GLY A 283 -14.42 0.37 25.43
N ALA A 284 -15.59 -0.25 25.24
CA ALA A 284 -15.86 -1.13 24.11
C ALA A 284 -15.78 -0.41 22.75
N MET A 285 -16.21 0.85 22.70
CA MET A 285 -15.92 1.76 21.59
C MET A 285 -14.80 2.71 22.04
N PRO A 286 -13.60 2.65 21.43
CA PRO A 286 -12.48 3.47 21.84
C PRO A 286 -12.64 4.93 21.39
N VAL A 287 -12.05 5.84 22.17
CA VAL A 287 -11.99 7.28 21.83
C VAL A 287 -11.31 7.46 20.48
N LYS A 288 -11.96 8.19 19.58
CA LYS A 288 -11.48 8.47 18.22
C LYS A 288 -11.00 7.22 17.45
N GLY A 289 -11.66 6.07 17.67
CA GLY A 289 -11.25 4.82 17.04
C GLY A 289 -9.89 4.30 17.53
N GLY A 290 -9.51 4.59 18.77
CA GLY A 290 -8.18 4.26 19.31
C GLY A 290 -7.12 5.29 18.90
N SER A 291 -7.50 6.57 18.85
CA SER A 291 -6.66 7.67 18.37
C SER A 291 -6.26 7.55 16.88
N ALA A 292 -7.09 6.90 16.07
CA ALA A 292 -6.89 6.76 14.63
C ALA A 292 -7.10 8.07 13.85
N MET A 293 -7.67 9.09 14.49
CA MET A 293 -7.96 10.40 13.90
C MET A 293 -7.63 11.54 14.87
N THR A 294 -7.25 12.69 14.31
CA THR A 294 -7.09 13.95 15.03
C THR A 294 -8.44 14.50 15.50
N ASP A 295 -8.40 15.49 16.37
CA ASP A 295 -9.60 16.17 16.88
C ASP A 295 -10.41 16.83 15.75
N GLU A 296 -9.71 17.45 14.80
CA GLU A 296 -10.32 18.04 13.61
C GLU A 296 -10.97 16.97 12.73
N GLN A 297 -10.24 15.90 12.42
CA GLN A 297 -10.74 14.78 11.64
C GLN A 297 -11.96 14.13 12.32
N ALA A 298 -11.94 13.98 13.65
CA ALA A 298 -13.06 13.42 14.39
C ALA A 298 -14.32 14.30 14.33
N ALA A 299 -14.18 15.63 14.36
CA ALA A 299 -15.29 16.56 14.13
C ALA A 299 -15.86 16.46 12.70
N GLN A 300 -14.98 16.41 11.69
CA GLN A 300 -15.37 16.24 10.29
C GLN A 300 -16.11 14.91 10.06
N VAL A 301 -15.63 13.82 10.68
CA VAL A 301 -16.28 12.50 10.64
C VAL A 301 -17.64 12.55 11.33
N ALA A 302 -17.77 13.20 12.50
CA ALA A 302 -19.04 13.35 13.19
C ALA A 302 -20.09 14.09 12.34
N ALA A 303 -19.68 15.15 11.66
CA ALA A 303 -20.51 15.89 10.72
C ALA A 303 -20.99 15.03 9.54
N PHE A 304 -20.08 14.26 8.93
CA PHE A 304 -20.45 13.31 7.88
C PHE A 304 -21.44 12.25 8.38
N LEU A 305 -21.16 11.62 9.53
CA LEU A 305 -22.03 10.60 10.12
C LEU A 305 -23.43 11.13 10.44
N LYS A 306 -23.56 12.42 10.81
CA LYS A 306 -24.86 13.05 11.08
C LYS A 306 -25.75 13.11 9.84
N THR A 307 -25.17 13.10 8.63
CA THR A 307 -25.92 13.14 7.37
C THR A 307 -26.48 11.78 6.95
N LEU A 308 -25.98 10.69 7.56
CA LEU A 308 -26.39 9.34 7.22
C LEU A 308 -27.82 9.05 7.70
N GLY A 309 -28.68 8.66 6.76
CA GLY A 309 -30.13 8.45 6.97
C GLY A 309 -31.00 9.72 6.96
N ALA A 310 -30.39 10.91 6.92
CA ALA A 310 -31.08 12.20 6.78
C ALA A 310 -30.19 13.21 6.01
N PRO A 311 -30.12 13.12 4.67
CA PRO A 311 -29.10 13.79 3.85
C PRO A 311 -29.25 15.31 3.70
N GLY A 312 -30.31 15.92 4.24
CA GLY A 312 -30.63 17.34 4.05
C GLY A 312 -29.68 18.33 4.72
N ASP A 313 -28.83 17.87 5.64
CA ASP A 313 -27.94 18.71 6.45
C ASP A 313 -26.51 18.78 5.89
N ALA A 314 -26.29 18.26 4.68
CA ALA A 314 -24.94 18.05 4.18
C ALA A 314 -24.15 19.34 3.92
N ALA A 315 -24.77 20.31 3.25
CA ALA A 315 -24.15 21.60 2.98
C ALA A 315 -23.82 22.37 4.28
N SER A 316 -24.71 22.34 5.28
CA SER A 316 -24.55 23.10 6.53
C SER A 316 -23.47 22.52 7.45
N LEU A 317 -23.18 21.23 7.33
CA LEU A 317 -22.18 20.53 8.14
C LEU A 317 -20.80 20.41 7.48
N SER A 318 -20.64 20.89 6.24
CA SER A 318 -19.38 20.81 5.49
C SER A 318 -18.22 21.60 6.12
N GLY A 319 -18.52 22.62 6.95
CA GLY A 319 -17.54 23.46 7.64
C GLY A 319 -17.15 23.00 9.04
N TYR A 320 -17.64 21.84 9.51
CA TYR A 320 -17.29 21.32 10.84
C TYR A 320 -15.79 21.01 10.93
N GLY A 321 -15.17 21.39 12.05
CA GLY A 321 -13.73 21.17 12.25
C GLY A 321 -13.28 21.32 13.69
N LEU A 322 -12.02 21.71 13.88
CA LEU A 322 -11.37 21.74 15.19
C LEU A 322 -12.07 22.68 16.20
N SER A 323 -12.61 23.82 15.75
CA SER A 323 -13.35 24.74 16.61
C SER A 323 -14.61 24.11 17.22
N ASP A 324 -15.31 23.26 16.44
CA ASP A 324 -16.49 22.55 16.92
C ASP A 324 -16.12 21.44 17.88
N TRP A 325 -15.02 20.72 17.60
CA TRP A 325 -14.48 19.75 18.54
C TRP A 325 -14.18 20.38 19.90
N ASN A 326 -13.44 21.49 19.91
CA ASN A 326 -13.03 22.18 21.14
C ASN A 326 -14.25 22.74 21.90
N ARG A 327 -15.23 23.29 21.18
CA ARG A 327 -16.49 23.78 21.77
C ARG A 327 -17.28 22.67 22.47
N VAL A 328 -17.29 21.45 21.93
CA VAL A 328 -18.07 20.34 22.48
C VAL A 328 -17.31 19.62 23.60
N THR A 329 -16.00 19.46 23.46
CA THR A 329 -15.18 18.69 24.41
C THR A 329 -14.61 19.52 25.55
N GLY A 330 -14.61 20.85 25.44
CA GLY A 330 -13.98 21.74 26.42
C GLY A 330 -12.46 21.78 26.35
N ALA A 331 -11.84 21.13 25.35
CA ALA A 331 -10.38 21.04 25.18
C ALA A 331 -9.69 22.40 24.94
N GLY A 332 -10.45 23.47 24.71
CA GLY A 332 -9.94 24.84 24.61
C GLY A 332 -9.71 25.56 25.95
N ASP A 333 -10.34 25.09 27.04
CA ASP A 333 -10.39 25.85 28.31
C ASP A 333 -9.33 25.38 29.32
N GLU A 334 -8.63 24.26 29.08
CA GLU A 334 -7.58 23.74 29.98
C GLU A 334 -6.25 24.50 29.86
N GLY A 335 -6.08 25.33 28.83
CA GLY A 335 -4.89 26.18 28.64
C GLY A 335 -4.88 27.45 29.49
N ASP A 336 -6.05 27.99 29.84
CA ASP A 336 -6.16 29.30 30.50
C ASP A 336 -6.20 29.22 32.04
N ALA A 337 -6.39 28.02 32.60
CA ALA A 337 -6.41 27.81 34.05
C ALA A 337 -5.00 27.83 34.68
N ALA A 338 -3.94 27.65 33.90
CA ALA A 338 -2.56 27.72 34.38
C ALA A 338 -2.07 29.18 34.55
N ASP A 339 -2.60 30.11 33.76
CA ASP A 339 -2.19 31.52 33.79
C ASP A 339 -2.97 32.36 34.84
N ALA A 340 -4.13 31.87 35.28
CA ALA A 340 -4.92 32.52 36.34
C ALA A 340 -4.39 32.31 37.76
N ALA A 341 -3.49 31.33 37.97
CA ALA A 341 -2.89 31.07 39.28
C ALA A 341 -1.68 31.98 39.59
N THR A 342 -1.16 32.71 38.61
CA THR A 342 -0.01 33.62 38.78
C THR A 342 -0.39 35.08 39.04
N ASP A 343 -1.65 35.49 38.87
CA ASP A 343 -2.05 36.90 39.04
C ASP A 343 -2.67 37.22 40.41
N SER A 344 -3.00 36.22 41.24
CA SER A 344 -3.58 36.48 42.57
C SER A 344 -2.57 36.88 43.66
N SER A 345 -1.29 37.05 43.32
CA SER A 345 -0.22 37.46 44.26
C SER A 345 0.23 38.91 44.07
N SER A 346 -0.29 39.64 43.08
CA SER A 346 0.11 41.01 42.76
C SER A 346 -0.83 42.10 43.33
N GLU A 347 -2.05 41.74 43.78
CA GLU A 347 -3.07 42.71 44.22
C GLU A 347 -3.19 42.93 45.75
N SER A 348 -2.19 42.53 46.57
CA SER A 348 -2.22 42.84 48.03
C SER A 348 -1.28 43.97 48.48
N MET A 349 -0.56 44.64 47.57
CA MET A 349 0.42 45.68 47.92
C MET A 349 0.21 47.01 47.18
N ALA A 350 -1.04 47.42 46.98
CA ALA A 350 -1.37 48.76 46.50
C ALA A 350 -2.36 49.44 47.46
N GLY A 351 -1.92 49.70 48.69
CA GLY A 351 -2.76 50.32 49.70
C GLY A 351 -2.00 50.78 50.93
N MET A 352 -1.00 51.65 50.79
CA MET A 352 -0.60 52.54 51.87
C MET A 352 0.15 53.76 51.32
N THR A 353 -0.37 54.92 51.69
CA THR A 353 -0.06 56.27 51.26
C THR A 353 1.33 56.74 51.71
N ALA A 354 1.92 57.63 50.91
CA ALA A 354 3.15 58.34 51.19
C ALA A 354 3.00 59.30 52.39
N GLU A 355 3.63 58.97 53.52
CA GLU A 355 4.11 59.93 54.55
C GLU A 355 4.89 59.14 55.64
N GLU A 356 6.19 58.91 55.43
CA GLU A 356 7.25 58.76 56.47
C GLU A 356 8.53 58.16 55.86
N HIS A 357 9.28 58.95 55.11
CA HIS A 357 10.70 58.67 54.87
C HIS A 357 11.51 59.92 55.19
N ALA A 358 11.61 60.21 56.48
CA ALA A 358 12.68 61.02 57.03
C ALA A 358 13.17 60.35 58.31
N ALA A 359 14.49 60.08 58.33
CA ALA A 359 15.31 59.70 59.49
C ALA A 359 15.16 58.26 60.01
N MET A 360 15.94 57.33 59.44
CA MET A 360 16.68 56.38 60.27
C MET A 360 17.88 55.82 59.49
N SER A 361 18.88 56.68 59.26
CA SER A 361 20.24 56.23 58.97
C SER A 361 21.13 56.86 60.03
N ASP A 362 21.17 56.25 61.21
CA ASP A 362 22.24 56.47 62.20
C ASP A 362 22.19 55.36 63.24
N SER A 363 23.39 54.97 63.69
CA SER A 363 23.70 54.04 64.80
C SER A 363 23.78 52.54 64.48
N GLU A 364 24.82 52.18 63.71
CA GLU A 364 25.61 50.98 64.02
C GLU A 364 26.90 51.44 64.70
N SER A 365 26.83 51.68 66.01
CA SER A 365 28.00 51.80 66.87
C SER A 365 27.65 51.42 68.31
N ASP A 366 28.49 50.55 68.87
CA ASP A 366 28.73 50.31 70.29
C ASP A 366 27.79 49.40 71.10
N ASN A 367 28.33 48.18 71.31
CA ASN A 367 28.92 47.72 72.59
C ASN A 367 27.98 47.08 73.63
N GLY A 368 28.38 45.90 74.11
CA GLY A 368 27.85 45.30 75.35
C GLY A 368 27.85 43.78 75.35
#